data_AF-A0A933WIJ3-F1
#
_entry.id   AF-A0A933WIJ3-F1
#
_cell.length_a   1.000
_cell.length_b   1.000
_cell.length_c   1.000
_cell.angle_alpha   90.00
_cell.angle_beta   90.00
_cell.angle_gamma   90.00
#
_symmetry.space_group_name_H-M   'P 1'
#
loop_
_entity.id
_entity.type
_entity.pdbx_description
1 polymer ?
#
loop_
_entity_poly.entity_id
_entity_poly.type
_entity_poly.pdbx_seq_one_letter_code
_entity_poly.pdbx_strand_id
1 'polypeptide(L)'
;MRRPFRAAALGGLLLCLLSAGTFYALPGWRGLFFDGLLAVLLRWDAVHLGLEPHLQLSRASQRKDLRPLAAQARVMEADLDRLFTVEDGRLFLISTPPVQLGDVCLWQGVYAAEAALRWSQAPTPRNLRRARRALEGLELLMTHGWPIARSVYPAGLAAESPGPWYSRDGRWQWKEDASIDSASGWIFGAAMLRELVPPLRPKADAGLLRFSRRLRGAGYLLRNSDGSPTRYCRMGGAVFNSPPGVLVTLAALKAAARANPAGPWAADHQDLVAKGQDRWGAYGSGPLLWNNKTTNHNIAFLALAAALLTEDSPERKAVYARGLVRLEHVTQNMGNSFWLYLGHWVLARSGMTAPARDGVVAEFLADRTAHFRAAQVAMLEWDYPACKVLRETVNSQRSDLNTRPWPFSGLRVLSQPLPLWQRPPADFIWQRSAHSLDDWLGYRREPPQRFSPLDFLVAYRLGLAAGGLAPGR
;
A
#
# COMPACT_ATOMS: atom_id res chain seq x y z
N MET A 1 -6.73 -39.02 -17.85
CA MET A 1 -7.29 -38.22 -18.96
C MET A 1 -8.14 -37.09 -18.39
N ARG A 2 -7.66 -35.84 -18.43
CA ARG A 2 -8.40 -34.65 -17.97
C ARG A 2 -9.03 -33.96 -19.18
N ARG A 3 -10.35 -33.75 -19.18
CA ARG A 3 -11.07 -33.01 -20.23
C ARG A 3 -10.73 -31.51 -20.14
N PRO A 4 -10.46 -30.80 -21.24
CA PRO A 4 -10.29 -29.35 -21.22
C PRO A 4 -11.64 -28.66 -21.03
N PHE A 5 -11.73 -27.78 -20.03
CA PHE A 5 -12.85 -26.90 -19.80
C PHE A 5 -12.91 -25.85 -20.93
N ARG A 6 -14.03 -25.79 -21.66
CA ARG A 6 -14.30 -24.80 -22.70
C ARG A 6 -14.66 -23.44 -22.07
N ALA A 7 -13.64 -22.67 -21.69
CA ALA A 7 -13.79 -21.26 -21.26
C ALA A 7 -13.60 -20.25 -22.43
N ALA A 8 -13.35 -20.72 -23.65
CA ALA A 8 -12.93 -19.88 -24.78
C ALA A 8 -14.05 -19.04 -25.43
N ALA A 9 -15.33 -19.39 -25.24
CA ALA A 9 -16.42 -18.74 -25.97
C ALA A 9 -16.84 -17.36 -25.42
N LEU A 10 -16.74 -17.13 -24.10
CA LEU A 10 -17.11 -15.83 -23.52
C LEU A 10 -16.03 -14.75 -23.72
N GLY A 11 -14.75 -15.14 -23.82
CA GLY A 11 -13.65 -14.20 -24.04
C GLY A 11 -13.66 -13.58 -25.44
N GLY A 12 -14.10 -14.32 -26.46
CA GLY A 12 -14.11 -13.85 -27.85
C GLY A 12 -15.12 -12.72 -28.12
N LEU A 13 -16.29 -12.76 -27.50
CA LEU A 13 -17.34 -11.76 -27.74
C LEU A 13 -16.96 -10.38 -27.13
N LEU A 14 -16.28 -10.38 -25.98
CA LEU A 14 -15.80 -9.15 -25.35
C LEU A 14 -14.66 -8.51 -26.16
N LEU A 15 -13.77 -9.33 -26.76
CA LEU A 15 -12.67 -8.83 -27.59
C LEU A 15 -13.14 -8.23 -28.93
N CYS A 16 -14.18 -8.80 -29.56
CA CYS A 16 -14.73 -8.26 -30.81
C CYS A 16 -15.49 -6.93 -30.63
N LEU A 17 -16.06 -6.67 -29.45
CA LEU A 17 -16.68 -5.37 -29.13
C LEU A 17 -15.64 -4.28 -28.79
N LEU A 18 -14.44 -4.68 -28.35
CA LEU A 18 -13.37 -3.75 -27.99
C LEU A 18 -12.53 -3.26 -29.19
N SER A 19 -12.55 -3.98 -30.33
CA SER A 19 -11.75 -3.64 -31.52
C SER A 19 -12.42 -2.66 -32.51
N ALA A 20 -13.71 -2.37 -32.35
CA ALA A 20 -14.40 -1.35 -33.16
C ALA A 20 -14.14 0.06 -32.58
N GLY A 21 -13.02 0.67 -33.00
CA GLY A 21 -12.47 1.92 -32.45
C GLY A 21 -13.31 3.20 -32.62
N THR A 22 -14.51 3.14 -33.20
CA THR A 22 -15.33 4.31 -33.53
C THR A 22 -16.35 4.73 -32.46
N PHE A 23 -16.70 3.86 -31.50
CA PHE A 23 -17.65 4.22 -30.43
C PHE A 23 -17.02 4.94 -29.22
N TYR A 24 -15.69 5.07 -29.17
CA TYR A 24 -14.96 5.60 -28.00
C TYR A 24 -14.80 7.12 -27.96
N ALA A 25 -15.36 7.85 -28.93
CA ALA A 25 -15.13 9.30 -29.09
C ALA A 25 -16.23 10.19 -28.47
N LEU A 26 -17.37 9.63 -28.04
CA LEU A 26 -18.41 10.44 -27.40
C LEU A 26 -18.04 10.73 -25.92
N PRO A 27 -17.95 12.01 -25.50
CA PRO A 27 -17.80 12.37 -24.10
C PRO A 27 -18.87 11.66 -23.25
N GLY A 28 -18.44 11.00 -22.17
CA GLY A 28 -19.35 10.32 -21.23
C GLY A 28 -19.56 8.81 -21.43
N TRP A 29 -19.30 8.23 -22.61
CA TRP A 29 -19.45 6.78 -22.82
C TRP A 29 -18.57 5.96 -21.87
N ARG A 30 -17.32 6.40 -21.65
CA ARG A 30 -16.40 5.75 -20.70
C ARG A 30 -16.96 5.74 -19.29
N GLY A 31 -17.59 6.84 -18.86
CA GLY A 31 -18.24 6.92 -17.55
C GLY A 31 -19.35 5.88 -17.42
N LEU A 32 -20.25 5.80 -18.41
CA LEU A 32 -21.33 4.80 -18.44
C LEU A 32 -20.79 3.36 -18.42
N PHE A 33 -19.73 3.08 -19.19
CA PHE A 33 -19.09 1.78 -19.19
C PHE A 33 -18.51 1.42 -17.82
N PHE A 34 -17.79 2.35 -17.17
CA PHE A 34 -17.24 2.11 -15.84
C PHE A 34 -18.32 1.96 -14.78
N ASP A 35 -19.41 2.74 -14.85
CA ASP A 35 -20.53 2.61 -13.92
C ASP A 35 -21.21 1.23 -14.07
N GLY A 36 -21.42 0.76 -15.31
CA GLY A 36 -21.93 -0.58 -15.59
C GLY A 36 -21.00 -1.68 -15.10
N LEU A 37 -19.70 -1.56 -15.38
CA LEU A 37 -18.68 -2.49 -14.91
C LEU A 37 -18.61 -2.52 -13.37
N LEU A 38 -18.67 -1.35 -12.72
CA LEU A 38 -18.63 -1.23 -11.27
C LEU A 38 -19.85 -1.90 -10.63
N ALA A 39 -21.04 -1.75 -11.21
CA ALA A 39 -22.23 -2.45 -10.73
C ALA A 39 -22.07 -3.99 -10.77
N VAL A 40 -21.47 -4.52 -11.84
CA VAL A 40 -21.14 -5.96 -11.93
C VAL A 40 -20.12 -6.35 -10.87
N LEU A 41 -19.07 -5.55 -10.71
CA LEU A 41 -17.99 -5.81 -9.76
C LEU A 41 -18.46 -5.75 -8.30
N LEU A 42 -19.38 -4.85 -7.95
CA LEU A 42 -19.99 -4.81 -6.61
C LEU A 42 -20.84 -6.04 -6.32
N ARG A 43 -21.61 -6.51 -7.31
CA ARG A 43 -22.33 -7.80 -7.19
C ARG A 43 -21.36 -8.96 -7.07
N TRP A 44 -20.28 -8.93 -7.83
CA TRP A 44 -19.22 -9.92 -7.76
C TRP A 44 -18.54 -9.96 -6.38
N ASP A 45 -18.33 -8.82 -5.73
CA ASP A 45 -17.80 -8.78 -4.36
C ASP A 45 -18.72 -9.45 -3.37
N ALA A 46 -20.04 -9.21 -3.47
CA ALA A 46 -21.00 -9.88 -2.60
C ALA A 46 -20.95 -11.41 -2.76
N VAL A 47 -20.83 -11.88 -4.00
CA VAL A 47 -20.63 -13.31 -4.30
C VAL A 47 -19.28 -13.80 -3.77
N HIS A 48 -18.20 -13.05 -3.98
CA HIS A 48 -16.86 -13.41 -3.52
C HIS A 48 -16.82 -13.52 -2.00
N LEU A 49 -17.33 -12.53 -1.27
CA LEU A 49 -17.40 -12.52 0.20
C LEU A 49 -18.25 -13.68 0.72
N GLY A 50 -19.35 -14.03 0.04
CA GLY A 50 -20.16 -15.19 0.38
C GLY A 50 -19.45 -16.53 0.17
N LEU A 51 -18.45 -16.58 -0.71
CA LEU A 51 -17.66 -17.77 -1.03
C LEU A 51 -16.27 -17.78 -0.38
N GLU A 52 -15.86 -16.69 0.28
CA GLU A 52 -14.52 -16.51 0.80
C GLU A 52 -14.27 -17.48 1.95
N PRO A 53 -13.28 -18.39 1.87
CA PRO A 53 -13.05 -19.37 2.94
C PRO A 53 -12.44 -18.76 4.20
N HIS A 54 -11.98 -17.50 4.15
CA HIS A 54 -11.39 -16.71 5.23
C HIS A 54 -12.45 -16.03 6.11
N LEU A 55 -13.44 -16.81 6.56
CA LEU A 55 -14.59 -16.28 7.31
C LEU A 55 -14.29 -16.01 8.79
N GLN A 56 -13.21 -16.60 9.32
CA GLN A 56 -12.94 -16.56 10.75
C GLN A 56 -11.97 -15.41 11.06
N LEU A 57 -12.36 -14.59 12.04
CA LEU A 57 -11.51 -13.54 12.60
C LEU A 57 -10.21 -14.13 13.16
N SER A 58 -9.25 -13.23 13.43
CA SER A 58 -8.00 -13.59 14.10
C SER A 58 -8.28 -14.33 15.42
N ARG A 59 -7.49 -15.38 15.68
CA ARG A 59 -7.52 -16.10 16.95
C ARG A 59 -7.20 -15.19 18.13
N ALA A 60 -7.52 -15.64 19.34
CA ALA A 60 -7.04 -14.98 20.55
C ALA A 60 -5.51 -14.81 20.47
N SER A 61 -5.03 -13.61 20.81
CA SER A 61 -3.61 -13.28 20.69
C SER A 61 -2.76 -14.25 21.49
N GLN A 62 -1.80 -14.88 20.81
CA GLN A 62 -0.74 -15.64 21.47
C GLN A 62 0.46 -14.72 21.66
N ARG A 63 0.40 -13.88 22.69
CA ARG A 63 1.42 -12.88 22.98
C ARG A 63 2.78 -13.56 23.18
N LYS A 64 3.75 -13.22 22.32
CA LYS A 64 5.13 -13.69 22.43
C LYS A 64 6.00 -12.68 23.19
N ASP A 65 5.82 -11.41 22.86
CA ASP A 65 6.47 -10.32 23.59
C ASP A 65 5.58 -9.77 24.70
N LEU A 66 5.93 -10.08 25.96
CA LEU A 66 5.18 -9.66 27.14
C LEU A 66 5.34 -8.16 27.48
N ARG A 67 6.28 -7.45 26.85
CA ARG A 67 6.47 -6.01 27.10
C ARG A 67 5.24 -5.22 26.65
N PRO A 68 4.83 -4.15 27.37
CA PRO A 68 3.82 -3.20 26.89
C PRO A 68 4.11 -2.70 25.47
N LEU A 69 3.10 -2.38 24.67
CA LEU A 69 3.30 -2.00 23.26
C LEU A 69 4.21 -0.77 23.14
N ALA A 70 4.07 0.20 24.05
CA ALA A 70 4.97 1.34 24.14
C ALA A 70 6.45 0.94 24.37
N ALA A 71 6.70 -0.09 25.18
CA ALA A 71 8.05 -0.57 25.43
C ALA A 71 8.63 -1.33 24.23
N GLN A 72 7.81 -2.11 23.52
CA GLN A 72 8.18 -2.73 22.24
C GLN A 72 8.54 -1.67 21.20
N ALA A 73 7.69 -0.66 21.04
CA ALA A 73 7.88 0.45 20.12
C ALA A 73 9.22 1.16 20.36
N ARG A 74 9.60 1.42 21.62
CA ARG A 74 10.90 2.04 21.95
C ARG A 74 12.10 1.21 21.51
N VAL A 75 12.06 -0.11 21.72
CA VAL A 75 13.15 -1.02 21.32
C VAL A 75 13.24 -1.11 19.80
N MET A 76 12.10 -1.28 19.14
CA MET A 76 12.01 -1.31 17.68
C MET A 76 12.44 0.01 17.04
N GLU A 77 12.12 1.16 17.65
CA GLU A 77 12.55 2.48 17.19
C GLU A 77 14.06 2.64 17.27
N ALA A 78 14.68 2.21 18.38
CA ALA A 78 16.13 2.22 18.51
C ALA A 78 16.82 1.35 17.45
N ASP A 79 16.25 0.17 17.16
CA ASP A 79 16.79 -0.70 16.13
C ASP A 79 16.51 -0.20 14.71
N LEU A 80 15.36 0.43 14.44
CA LEU A 80 15.09 1.10 13.17
C LEU A 80 16.20 2.11 12.87
N ASP A 81 16.50 2.97 13.84
CA ASP A 81 17.50 4.03 13.70
C ASP A 81 18.91 3.47 13.50
N ARG A 82 19.26 2.43 14.26
CA ARG A 82 20.61 1.86 14.29
C ARG A 82 20.91 0.91 13.13
N LEU A 83 19.93 0.09 12.72
CA LEU A 83 20.17 -1.06 11.84
C LEU A 83 19.44 -0.98 10.51
N PHE A 84 18.30 -0.28 10.48
CA PHE A 84 17.41 -0.26 9.33
C PHE A 84 17.32 1.12 8.68
N THR A 85 18.28 2.00 8.97
CA THR A 85 18.50 3.22 8.21
C THR A 85 19.97 3.42 7.91
N VAL A 86 20.26 4.12 6.82
CA VAL A 86 21.61 4.54 6.42
C VAL A 86 21.62 6.01 6.05
N GLU A 87 22.82 6.57 5.89
CA GLU A 87 23.01 8.00 5.56
C GLU A 87 22.31 8.91 6.58
N ASP A 88 22.49 8.59 7.86
CA ASP A 88 21.91 9.35 9.00
C ASP A 88 20.38 9.47 8.89
N GLY A 89 19.72 8.31 8.79
CA GLY A 89 18.25 8.21 8.76
C GLY A 89 17.61 8.65 7.45
N ARG A 90 18.40 8.95 6.40
CA ARG A 90 17.87 9.38 5.10
C ARG A 90 17.22 8.25 4.32
N LEU A 91 17.85 7.08 4.30
CA LEU A 91 17.38 5.92 3.54
C LEU A 91 17.00 4.76 4.45
N PHE A 92 15.87 4.14 4.14
CA PHE A 92 15.32 2.98 4.83
C PHE A 92 15.86 1.65 4.30
N LEU A 93 16.27 0.74 5.17
CA LEU A 93 16.61 -0.64 4.83
C LEU A 93 15.47 -1.60 5.21
N ILE A 94 15.02 -2.40 4.25
CA ILE A 94 13.98 -3.43 4.49
C ILE A 94 14.48 -4.52 5.45
N SER A 95 15.76 -4.90 5.31
CA SER A 95 16.41 -5.92 6.13
C SER A 95 17.89 -5.60 6.35
N THR A 96 18.54 -6.32 7.26
CA THR A 96 19.99 -6.20 7.47
C THR A 96 20.79 -6.73 6.27
N PRO A 97 21.98 -6.16 5.97
CA PRO A 97 22.81 -6.60 4.85
C PRO A 97 23.15 -8.11 4.81
N PRO A 98 23.38 -8.70 3.63
CA PRO A 98 23.11 -8.17 2.30
C PRO A 98 21.62 -7.86 2.09
N VAL A 99 21.34 -6.64 1.65
CA VAL A 99 19.96 -6.14 1.51
C VAL A 99 19.35 -6.58 0.18
N GLN A 100 18.09 -6.98 0.19
CA GLN A 100 17.33 -7.10 -1.05
C GLN A 100 16.83 -5.71 -1.45
N LEU A 101 17.12 -5.31 -2.68
CA LEU A 101 16.75 -3.98 -3.20
C LEU A 101 15.25 -3.89 -3.54
N GLY A 102 14.54 -5.02 -3.59
CA GLY A 102 13.07 -5.11 -3.43
C GLY A 102 12.26 -4.01 -4.12
N ASP A 103 11.18 -3.56 -3.47
CA ASP A 103 10.50 -2.30 -3.78
C ASP A 103 10.70 -1.31 -2.62
N VAL A 104 11.94 -0.89 -2.41
CA VAL A 104 12.31 0.01 -1.30
C VAL A 104 11.60 1.35 -1.40
N CYS A 105 11.26 1.80 -2.61
CA CYS A 105 10.53 3.06 -2.81
C CYS A 105 9.17 3.06 -2.10
N LEU A 106 8.42 1.95 -2.19
CA LEU A 106 7.18 1.76 -1.43
C LEU A 106 7.43 2.01 0.07
N TRP A 107 8.46 1.36 0.61
CA TRP A 107 8.75 1.36 2.05
C TRP A 107 9.42 2.63 2.56
N GLN A 108 10.20 3.31 1.72
CA GLN A 108 10.70 4.65 2.01
C GLN A 108 9.52 5.63 2.16
N GLY A 109 8.44 5.44 1.38
CA GLY A 109 7.18 6.14 1.55
C GLY A 109 6.53 5.91 2.91
N VAL A 110 6.44 4.66 3.35
CA VAL A 110 5.91 4.29 4.67
C VAL A 110 6.80 4.82 5.80
N TYR A 111 8.12 4.80 5.63
CA TYR A 111 9.08 5.38 6.58
C TYR A 111 8.91 6.91 6.70
N ALA A 112 8.69 7.59 5.59
CA ALA A 112 8.36 9.01 5.59
C ALA A 112 7.04 9.31 6.33
N ALA A 113 6.02 8.47 6.15
CA ALA A 113 4.76 8.57 6.88
C ALA A 113 4.95 8.34 8.40
N GLU A 114 5.75 7.35 8.80
CA GLU A 114 6.12 7.10 10.20
C GLU A 114 6.81 8.33 10.82
N ALA A 115 7.79 8.91 10.12
CA ALA A 115 8.48 10.11 10.59
C ALA A 115 7.54 11.33 10.70
N ALA A 116 6.58 11.46 9.78
CA ALA A 116 5.56 12.51 9.82
C ALA A 116 4.60 12.35 11.02
N LEU A 117 4.12 11.13 11.27
CA LEU A 117 3.29 10.80 12.44
C LEU A 117 4.04 11.03 13.76
N ARG A 118 5.32 10.66 13.81
CA ARG A 118 6.15 10.89 14.99
C ARG A 118 6.31 12.38 15.29
N TRP A 119 6.52 13.21 14.27
CA TRP A 119 6.57 14.66 14.44
C TRP A 119 5.23 15.22 14.90
N SER A 120 4.11 14.78 14.32
CA SER A 120 2.79 15.30 14.69
C SER A 120 2.39 14.94 16.13
N GLN A 121 2.87 13.81 16.64
CA GLN A 121 2.67 13.41 18.04
C GLN A 121 3.64 14.11 19.01
N ALA A 122 4.86 14.42 18.55
CA ALA A 122 5.89 15.04 19.36
C ALA A 122 6.78 15.96 18.49
N PRO A 123 6.48 17.26 18.36
CA PRO A 123 7.15 18.17 17.44
C PRO A 123 8.52 18.66 17.97
N THR A 124 9.46 17.73 18.17
CA THR A 124 10.82 18.04 18.65
C THR A 124 11.81 18.29 17.49
N PRO A 125 12.94 18.99 17.72
CA PRO A 125 13.99 19.14 16.70
C PRO A 125 14.52 17.82 16.15
N ARG A 126 14.59 16.77 16.99
CA ARG A 126 14.97 15.41 16.57
C ARG A 126 13.95 14.84 15.57
N ASN A 127 12.66 14.91 15.86
CA ASN A 127 11.63 14.36 14.98
C ASN A 127 11.50 15.17 13.69
N LEU A 128 11.71 16.49 13.73
CA LEU A 128 11.75 17.31 12.52
C LEU A 128 12.95 16.94 11.63
N ARG A 129 14.13 16.70 12.22
CA ARG A 129 15.31 16.21 11.49
C ARG A 129 15.01 14.88 10.81
N ARG A 130 14.40 13.93 11.53
CA ARG A 130 13.99 12.63 10.96
C ARG A 130 13.05 12.80 9.77
N ALA A 131 11.98 13.59 9.93
CA ALA A 131 11.03 13.85 8.84
C ALA A 131 11.70 14.50 7.61
N ARG A 132 12.63 15.43 7.84
CA ARG A 132 13.43 16.05 6.77
C ARG A 132 14.31 15.02 6.06
N ARG A 133 14.98 14.15 6.80
CA ARG A 133 15.83 13.07 6.25
C ARG A 133 15.01 12.07 5.44
N ALA A 134 13.83 11.68 5.93
CA ALA A 134 12.95 10.78 5.18
C ALA A 134 12.46 11.41 3.87
N LEU A 135 12.15 12.72 3.86
CA LEU A 135 11.82 13.47 2.64
C LEU A 135 13.00 13.53 1.65
N GLU A 136 14.23 13.75 2.15
CA GLU A 136 15.44 13.69 1.31
C GLU A 136 15.63 12.31 0.67
N GLY A 137 15.28 11.22 1.38
CA GLY A 137 15.28 9.88 0.81
C GLY A 137 14.25 9.70 -0.31
N LEU A 138 13.05 10.26 -0.15
CA LEU A 138 12.04 10.30 -1.23
C LEU A 138 12.52 11.11 -2.45
N GLU A 139 13.21 12.23 -2.24
CA GLU A 139 13.79 13.03 -3.32
C GLU A 139 14.90 12.28 -4.06
N LEU A 140 15.71 11.50 -3.34
CA LEU A 140 16.77 10.70 -3.95
C LEU A 140 16.23 9.62 -4.89
N LEU A 141 15.07 9.03 -4.57
CA LEU A 141 14.38 8.09 -5.46
C LEU A 141 13.92 8.75 -6.76
N MET A 142 13.80 10.08 -6.81
CA MET A 142 13.49 10.84 -8.03
C MET A 142 14.74 11.22 -8.83
N THR A 143 15.97 10.87 -8.43
CA THR A 143 17.14 11.24 -9.26
C THR A 143 17.31 10.33 -10.46
N HIS A 144 16.72 9.13 -10.42
CA HIS A 144 16.66 8.16 -11.51
C HIS A 144 15.21 7.76 -11.78
N GLY A 145 14.95 7.23 -12.97
CA GLY A 145 13.61 6.89 -13.43
C GLY A 145 12.71 8.11 -13.68
N TRP A 146 11.58 7.84 -14.32
CA TRP A 146 10.62 8.84 -14.76
C TRP A 146 9.23 8.37 -14.34
N PRO A 147 8.72 8.80 -13.15
CA PRO A 147 9.25 9.85 -12.27
C PRO A 147 10.26 9.38 -11.20
N ILE A 148 10.35 8.08 -10.91
CA ILE A 148 11.06 7.52 -9.76
C ILE A 148 11.77 6.20 -10.11
N ALA A 149 12.80 5.87 -9.34
CA ALA A 149 13.41 4.54 -9.27
C ALA A 149 12.65 3.63 -8.28
N ARG A 150 12.87 2.32 -8.40
CA ARG A 150 12.29 1.30 -7.51
C ARG A 150 12.99 1.25 -6.15
N SER A 151 14.29 1.52 -6.15
CA SER A 151 15.10 1.61 -4.92
C SER A 151 16.37 2.43 -5.15
N VAL A 152 16.95 2.93 -4.05
CA VAL A 152 18.28 3.56 -4.05
C VAL A 152 18.99 3.23 -2.74
N TYR A 153 20.26 2.86 -2.83
CA TYR A 153 21.15 2.66 -1.69
C TYR A 153 22.56 3.19 -1.95
N PRO A 154 23.38 3.38 -0.89
CA PRO A 154 24.80 3.64 -1.08
C PRO A 154 25.47 2.54 -1.92
N ALA A 155 26.34 2.93 -2.83
CA ALA A 155 27.05 2.02 -3.74
C ALA A 155 27.90 0.96 -3.01
N GLY A 156 28.38 1.28 -1.80
CA GLY A 156 29.15 0.37 -0.96
C GLY A 156 28.31 -0.56 -0.06
N LEU A 157 26.98 -0.40 -0.04
CA LEU A 157 26.12 -1.26 0.78
C LEU A 157 26.02 -2.65 0.15
N ALA A 158 26.36 -3.69 0.90
CA ALA A 158 26.18 -5.06 0.45
C ALA A 158 24.69 -5.33 0.15
N ALA A 159 24.40 -5.67 -1.10
CA ALA A 159 23.05 -5.89 -1.62
C ALA A 159 23.00 -7.13 -2.51
N GLU A 160 21.80 -7.49 -2.99
CA GLU A 160 21.63 -8.52 -4.02
C GLU A 160 22.46 -8.22 -5.29
N SER A 161 22.87 -9.27 -6.01
CA SER A 161 23.65 -9.11 -7.25
C SER A 161 22.92 -8.21 -8.26
N PRO A 162 23.62 -7.25 -8.87
CA PRO A 162 22.99 -6.33 -9.82
C PRO A 162 22.48 -7.09 -11.04
N GLY A 163 21.23 -6.79 -11.42
CA GLY A 163 20.60 -7.26 -12.66
C GLY A 163 20.62 -6.18 -13.76
N PRO A 164 19.91 -6.38 -14.88
CA PRO A 164 19.92 -5.45 -16.01
C PRO A 164 19.28 -4.08 -15.71
N TRP A 165 18.48 -3.96 -14.65
CA TRP A 165 17.77 -2.74 -14.26
C TRP A 165 18.55 -1.90 -13.23
N TYR A 166 19.87 -2.08 -13.16
CA TYR A 166 20.71 -1.43 -12.17
C TYR A 166 21.52 -0.32 -12.81
N SER A 167 21.48 0.87 -12.20
CA SER A 167 22.38 1.98 -12.49
C SER A 167 23.19 2.30 -11.24
N ARG A 168 24.44 2.72 -11.42
CA ARG A 168 25.36 2.99 -10.30
C ARG A 168 26.30 4.12 -10.65
N ASP A 169 26.52 5.00 -9.69
CA ASP A 169 27.60 5.99 -9.71
C ASP A 169 28.57 5.75 -8.54
N GLY A 170 29.49 6.70 -8.31
CA GLY A 170 30.49 6.60 -7.24
C GLY A 170 29.90 6.60 -5.82
N ARG A 171 28.65 7.04 -5.63
CA ARG A 171 28.01 7.19 -4.31
C ARG A 171 26.79 6.29 -4.14
N TRP A 172 26.00 6.09 -5.18
CA TRP A 172 24.68 5.47 -5.12
C TRP A 172 24.55 4.35 -6.15
N GLN A 173 23.69 3.39 -5.83
CA GLN A 173 23.16 2.40 -6.74
C GLN A 173 21.64 2.49 -6.73
N TRP A 174 21.05 2.49 -7.92
CA TRP A 174 19.62 2.49 -8.13
C TRP A 174 19.20 1.19 -8.78
N LYS A 175 18.07 0.66 -8.32
CA LYS A 175 17.29 -0.32 -9.08
C LYS A 175 16.17 0.45 -9.75
N GLU A 176 16.13 0.42 -11.06
CA GLU A 176 15.04 0.97 -11.86
C GLU A 176 13.88 -0.04 -11.91
N ASP A 177 13.06 0.01 -12.96
CA ASP A 177 11.86 -0.83 -13.07
C ASP A 177 10.87 -0.60 -11.91
N ALA A 178 10.63 0.68 -11.63
CA ALA A 178 9.65 1.14 -10.66
C ALA A 178 8.25 0.58 -10.98
N SER A 179 7.50 0.29 -9.92
CA SER A 179 6.17 -0.28 -10.03
C SER A 179 5.09 0.66 -9.50
N ILE A 180 3.84 0.25 -9.65
CA ILE A 180 2.70 0.95 -9.02
C ILE A 180 2.85 0.96 -7.50
N ASP A 181 3.46 -0.08 -6.92
CA ASP A 181 3.78 -0.16 -5.49
C ASP A 181 4.76 0.96 -5.11
N SER A 182 5.84 1.13 -5.88
CA SER A 182 6.82 2.21 -5.71
C SER A 182 6.12 3.58 -5.69
N ALA A 183 5.28 3.82 -6.69
CA ALA A 183 4.58 5.09 -6.83
C ALA A 183 3.54 5.31 -5.72
N SER A 184 2.84 4.25 -5.28
CA SER A 184 1.84 4.30 -4.20
C SER A 184 2.46 4.65 -2.86
N GLY A 185 3.59 4.03 -2.51
CA GLY A 185 4.31 4.40 -1.28
C GLY A 185 4.90 5.80 -1.37
N TRP A 186 5.53 6.16 -2.50
CA TRP A 186 6.12 7.48 -2.67
C TRP A 186 5.08 8.60 -2.49
N ILE A 187 3.93 8.50 -3.19
CA ILE A 187 2.87 9.53 -3.09
C ILE A 187 2.28 9.59 -1.69
N PHE A 188 2.08 8.45 -1.03
CA PHE A 188 1.58 8.38 0.34
C PHE A 188 2.52 9.06 1.32
N GLY A 189 3.81 8.73 1.30
CA GLY A 189 4.82 9.33 2.18
C GLY A 189 4.94 10.84 1.99
N ALA A 190 4.96 11.31 0.74
CA ALA A 190 5.01 12.73 0.41
C ALA A 190 3.76 13.49 0.88
N ALA A 191 2.56 12.92 0.68
CA ALA A 191 1.30 13.48 1.16
C ALA A 191 1.27 13.56 2.70
N MET A 192 1.69 12.50 3.40
CA MET A 192 1.75 12.48 4.87
C MET A 192 2.69 13.56 5.43
N LEU A 193 3.88 13.73 4.85
CA LEU A 193 4.82 14.78 5.25
C LEU A 193 4.24 16.18 5.02
N ARG A 194 3.62 16.41 3.85
CA ARG A 194 2.95 17.68 3.52
C ARG A 194 1.86 18.05 4.53
N GLU A 195 1.03 17.07 4.89
CA GLU A 195 -0.13 17.27 5.76
C GLU A 195 0.25 17.41 7.23
N LEU A 196 1.22 16.60 7.68
CA LEU A 196 1.51 16.47 9.11
C LEU A 196 2.72 17.26 9.56
N VAL A 197 3.60 17.73 8.68
CA VAL A 197 4.83 18.45 9.05
C VAL A 197 4.85 19.83 8.36
N PRO A 198 4.14 20.85 8.90
CA PRO A 198 4.05 22.18 8.30
C PRO A 198 5.41 22.79 7.90
N PRO A 199 6.50 22.68 8.68
CA PRO A 199 7.80 23.21 8.27
C PRO A 199 8.39 22.57 7.00
N LEU A 200 7.90 21.40 6.59
CA LEU A 200 8.34 20.70 5.38
C LEU A 200 7.37 20.85 4.21
N ARG A 201 6.20 21.49 4.42
CA ARG A 201 5.15 21.59 3.39
C ARG A 201 5.64 22.19 2.07
N PRO A 202 6.40 23.32 2.02
CA PRO A 202 6.88 23.86 0.75
C PRO A 202 7.79 22.88 -0.02
N LYS A 203 8.64 22.15 0.72
CA LYS A 203 9.56 21.17 0.13
C LYS A 203 8.80 19.94 -0.38
N ALA A 204 7.81 19.45 0.37
CA ALA A 204 6.94 18.36 -0.05
C ALA A 204 6.11 18.74 -1.29
N ASP A 205 5.54 19.95 -1.33
CA ASP A 205 4.80 20.49 -2.47
C ASP A 205 5.67 20.56 -3.74
N ALA A 206 6.93 21.03 -3.61
CA ALA A 206 7.88 21.04 -4.71
C ALA A 206 8.22 19.62 -5.22
N GLY A 207 8.35 18.65 -4.31
CA GLY A 207 8.53 17.24 -4.64
C GLY A 207 7.34 16.65 -5.40
N LEU A 208 6.13 16.86 -4.88
CA LEU A 208 4.87 16.41 -5.49
C LEU A 208 4.69 17.01 -6.89
N LEU A 209 4.93 18.32 -7.05
CA LEU A 209 4.87 18.98 -8.35
C LEU A 209 5.88 18.39 -9.35
N ARG A 210 7.11 18.13 -8.93
CA ARG A 210 8.15 17.51 -9.77
C ARG A 210 7.77 16.08 -10.17
N PHE A 211 7.20 15.30 -9.24
CA PHE A 211 6.70 13.95 -9.52
C PHE A 211 5.60 14.00 -10.58
N SER A 212 4.59 14.85 -10.38
CA SER A 212 3.45 15.00 -11.31
C SER A 212 3.88 15.50 -12.68
N ARG A 213 4.84 16.43 -12.75
CA ARG A 213 5.40 16.90 -14.02
C ARG A 213 6.06 15.78 -14.81
N ARG A 214 6.89 14.96 -14.16
CA ARG A 214 7.55 13.83 -14.81
C ARG A 214 6.57 12.73 -15.21
N LEU A 215 5.61 12.40 -14.33
CA LEU A 215 4.57 11.42 -14.63
C LEU A 215 3.72 11.87 -15.84
N ARG A 216 3.27 13.13 -15.86
CA ARG A 216 2.54 13.72 -16.98
C ARG A 216 3.38 13.74 -18.27
N GLY A 217 4.64 14.17 -18.17
CA GLY A 217 5.57 14.21 -19.31
C GLY A 217 5.85 12.83 -19.91
N ALA A 218 5.75 11.77 -19.11
CA ALA A 218 5.84 10.38 -19.56
C ALA A 218 4.51 9.79 -20.08
N GLY A 219 3.44 10.59 -20.16
CA GLY A 219 2.11 10.16 -20.57
C GLY A 219 1.38 9.33 -19.53
N TYR A 220 1.60 9.61 -18.24
CA TYR A 220 1.09 8.84 -17.09
C TYR A 220 1.62 7.39 -17.07
N LEU A 221 2.87 7.22 -17.51
CA LEU A 221 3.60 5.95 -17.49
C LEU A 221 4.84 6.05 -16.59
N LEU A 222 5.17 4.96 -15.89
CA LEU A 222 6.47 4.80 -15.22
C LEU A 222 7.50 4.32 -16.25
N ARG A 223 8.61 5.04 -16.37
CA ARG A 223 9.72 4.73 -17.26
C ARG A 223 11.04 4.64 -16.51
N ASN A 224 11.95 3.86 -17.05
CA ASN A 224 13.36 3.84 -16.66
C ASN A 224 14.05 5.14 -17.08
N SER A 225 15.28 5.36 -16.61
CA SER A 225 16.07 6.57 -16.91
C SER A 225 16.41 6.69 -18.40
N ASP A 226 16.50 5.57 -19.11
CA ASP A 226 16.69 5.51 -20.56
C ASP A 226 15.40 5.78 -21.38
N GLY A 227 14.27 6.03 -20.70
CA GLY A 227 12.97 6.27 -21.30
C GLY A 227 12.19 5.01 -21.65
N SER A 228 12.77 3.81 -21.52
CA SER A 228 12.07 2.54 -21.72
C SER A 228 10.92 2.38 -20.69
N PRO A 229 9.79 1.77 -21.07
CA PRO A 229 8.71 1.51 -20.13
C PRO A 229 9.14 0.47 -19.09
N THR A 230 8.78 0.70 -17.83
CA THR A 230 8.90 -0.34 -16.79
C THR A 230 7.91 -1.48 -17.03
N ARG A 231 8.13 -2.64 -16.42
CA ARG A 231 7.22 -3.80 -16.52
C ARG A 231 5.81 -3.50 -16.02
N TYR A 232 5.68 -2.57 -15.07
CA TYR A 232 4.42 -2.21 -14.43
C TYR A 232 4.04 -0.75 -14.69
N CYS A 233 4.32 -0.27 -15.91
CA CYS A 233 4.35 1.16 -16.22
C CYS A 233 3.02 1.90 -16.18
N ARG A 234 1.87 1.24 -16.25
CA ARG A 234 0.58 1.92 -16.48
C ARG A 234 -0.01 2.49 -15.19
N MET A 235 0.01 3.81 -15.05
CA MET A 235 -0.56 4.52 -13.90
C MET A 235 -1.95 5.08 -14.23
N GLY A 236 -2.09 5.89 -15.28
CA GLY A 236 -3.35 6.55 -15.61
C GLY A 236 -3.55 6.78 -17.10
N GLY A 237 -4.74 7.27 -17.48
CA GLY A 237 -5.01 7.70 -18.87
C GLY A 237 -5.31 6.60 -19.88
N ALA A 238 -4.91 5.35 -19.65
CA ALA A 238 -5.32 4.23 -20.51
C ALA A 238 -6.80 3.82 -20.31
N VAL A 239 -7.34 3.02 -21.23
CA VAL A 239 -8.71 2.46 -21.10
C VAL A 239 -8.78 1.47 -19.93
N PHE A 240 -7.75 0.62 -19.79
CA PHE A 240 -7.62 -0.32 -18.68
C PHE A 240 -6.37 0.05 -17.88
N ASN A 241 -6.60 0.66 -16.72
CA ASN A 241 -5.55 0.95 -15.74
C ASN A 241 -5.75 0.09 -14.50
N SER A 242 -4.64 -0.15 -13.80
CA SER A 242 -4.66 -0.61 -12.42
C SER A 242 -5.37 0.45 -11.55
N PRO A 243 -6.39 0.10 -10.75
CA PRO A 243 -7.08 1.07 -9.90
C PRO A 243 -6.14 1.87 -8.97
N PRO A 244 -5.16 1.26 -8.28
CA PRO A 244 -4.16 2.00 -7.51
C PRO A 244 -3.36 3.01 -8.34
N GLY A 245 -2.96 2.65 -9.57
CA GLY A 245 -2.24 3.56 -10.45
C GLY A 245 -3.04 4.83 -10.76
N VAL A 246 -4.35 4.68 -10.97
CA VAL A 246 -5.27 5.79 -11.23
C VAL A 246 -5.36 6.70 -10.02
N LEU A 247 -5.55 6.11 -8.82
CA LEU A 247 -5.59 6.86 -7.57
C LEU A 247 -4.30 7.63 -7.30
N VAL A 248 -3.14 7.03 -7.54
CA VAL A 248 -1.84 7.71 -7.44
C VAL A 248 -1.78 8.89 -8.42
N THR A 249 -2.24 8.71 -9.64
CA THR A 249 -2.27 9.76 -10.67
C THR A 249 -3.17 10.92 -10.26
N LEU A 250 -4.39 10.64 -9.79
CA LEU A 250 -5.33 11.65 -9.30
C LEU A 250 -4.76 12.40 -8.09
N ALA A 251 -4.20 11.69 -7.10
CA ALA A 251 -3.56 12.29 -5.94
C ALA A 251 -2.39 13.20 -6.33
N ALA A 252 -1.54 12.76 -7.26
CA ALA A 252 -0.41 13.53 -7.77
C ALA A 252 -0.86 14.80 -8.51
N LEU A 253 -1.85 14.70 -9.39
CA LEU A 253 -2.40 15.86 -10.11
C LEU A 253 -3.04 16.87 -9.15
N LYS A 254 -3.78 16.38 -8.16
CA LYS A 254 -4.44 17.23 -7.17
C LYS A 254 -3.43 17.94 -6.26
N ALA A 255 -2.40 17.24 -5.81
CA ALA A 255 -1.29 17.83 -5.08
C ALA A 255 -0.55 18.89 -5.91
N ALA A 256 -0.29 18.61 -7.20
CA ALA A 256 0.35 19.56 -8.10
C ALA A 256 -0.53 20.79 -8.38
N ALA A 257 -1.85 20.63 -8.50
CA ALA A 257 -2.79 21.75 -8.64
C ALA A 257 -2.76 22.68 -7.42
N ARG A 258 -2.63 22.14 -6.20
CA ARG A 258 -2.45 22.95 -4.99
C ARG A 258 -1.12 23.70 -4.98
N ALA A 259 -0.04 23.02 -5.39
CA ALA A 259 1.31 23.59 -5.41
C ALA A 259 1.53 24.61 -6.55
N ASN A 260 0.82 24.45 -7.67
CA ASN A 260 0.90 25.32 -8.84
C ASN A 260 -0.50 25.46 -9.49
N PRO A 261 -1.36 26.35 -8.98
CA PRO A 261 -2.75 26.50 -9.46
C PRO A 261 -2.87 26.92 -10.93
N ALA A 262 -1.89 27.64 -11.47
CA ALA A 262 -1.88 28.08 -12.87
C ALA A 262 -1.46 26.99 -13.87
N GLY A 263 -1.02 25.83 -13.38
CA GLY A 263 -0.60 24.72 -14.23
C GLY A 263 -1.78 23.91 -14.80
N PRO A 264 -1.50 22.95 -15.70
CA PRO A 264 -2.53 22.13 -16.34
C PRO A 264 -3.19 21.11 -15.40
N TRP A 265 -2.70 21.00 -14.16
CA TRP A 265 -2.98 19.88 -13.26
C TRP A 265 -4.45 19.74 -12.88
N ALA A 266 -5.13 20.86 -12.64
CA ALA A 266 -6.55 20.84 -12.31
C ALA A 266 -7.38 20.38 -13.51
N ALA A 267 -7.04 20.83 -14.72
CA ALA A 267 -7.72 20.42 -15.95
C ALA A 267 -7.50 18.93 -16.24
N ASP A 268 -6.26 18.45 -16.15
CA ASP A 268 -5.91 17.04 -16.31
C ASP A 268 -6.66 16.17 -15.28
N HIS A 269 -6.74 16.62 -14.03
CA HIS A 269 -7.50 15.92 -12.99
C HIS A 269 -9.00 15.84 -13.34
N GLN A 270 -9.61 16.96 -13.75
CA GLN A 270 -11.02 16.97 -14.12
C GLN A 270 -11.31 16.13 -15.36
N ASP A 271 -10.40 16.07 -16.33
CA ASP A 271 -10.51 15.19 -17.50
C ASP A 271 -10.56 13.71 -17.10
N LEU A 272 -9.71 13.27 -16.16
CA LEU A 272 -9.75 11.89 -15.66
C LEU A 272 -11.05 11.59 -14.89
N VAL A 273 -11.54 12.54 -14.08
CA VAL A 273 -12.82 12.44 -13.36
C VAL A 273 -13.99 12.35 -14.35
N ALA A 274 -14.03 13.22 -15.38
CA ALA A 274 -15.07 13.19 -16.40
C ALA A 274 -15.10 11.87 -17.19
N LYS A 275 -13.95 11.18 -17.26
CA LYS A 275 -13.83 9.83 -17.83
C LYS A 275 -14.21 8.70 -16.87
N GLY A 276 -14.64 9.02 -15.64
CA GLY A 276 -15.04 8.06 -14.61
C GLY A 276 -13.88 7.31 -13.94
N GLN A 277 -12.65 7.80 -14.10
CA GLN A 277 -11.47 7.09 -13.59
C GLN A 277 -11.38 7.14 -12.06
N ASP A 278 -11.91 8.18 -11.41
CA ASP A 278 -11.99 8.29 -9.94
C ASP A 278 -12.83 7.16 -9.32
N ARG A 279 -13.98 6.84 -9.91
CA ARG A 279 -14.87 5.75 -9.47
C ARG A 279 -14.23 4.38 -9.66
N TRP A 280 -13.62 4.15 -10.83
CA TRP A 280 -12.87 2.93 -11.10
C TRP A 280 -11.68 2.77 -10.16
N GLY A 281 -10.89 3.83 -9.99
CA GLY A 281 -9.74 3.88 -9.10
C GLY A 281 -10.13 3.54 -7.67
N ALA A 282 -11.24 4.11 -7.18
CA ALA A 282 -11.75 3.86 -5.85
C ALA A 282 -12.18 2.42 -5.59
N TYR A 283 -12.41 1.61 -6.62
CA TYR A 283 -12.60 0.18 -6.42
C TYR A 283 -11.37 -0.47 -5.79
N GLY A 284 -10.17 0.09 -5.99
CA GLY A 284 -8.92 -0.21 -5.27
C GLY A 284 -8.29 -1.56 -5.62
N SER A 285 -9.09 -2.63 -5.65
CA SER A 285 -8.69 -3.98 -6.02
C SER A 285 -9.92 -4.82 -6.34
N GLY A 286 -9.85 -5.63 -7.39
CA GLY A 286 -10.90 -6.60 -7.75
C GLY A 286 -10.45 -8.04 -7.62
N PRO A 287 -11.28 -8.94 -7.09
CA PRO A 287 -11.02 -10.37 -7.13
C PRO A 287 -11.29 -10.90 -8.55
N LEU A 288 -10.43 -10.59 -9.52
CA LEU A 288 -10.56 -11.20 -10.84
C LEU A 288 -10.14 -12.67 -10.73
N LEU A 289 -11.09 -13.58 -10.93
CA LEU A 289 -10.88 -15.03 -10.95
C LEU A 289 -10.22 -15.61 -9.69
N TRP A 290 -10.54 -15.05 -8.52
CA TRP A 290 -10.07 -15.52 -7.20
C TRP A 290 -8.54 -15.56 -7.02
N ASN A 291 -7.77 -14.97 -7.93
CA ASN A 291 -6.31 -14.86 -7.84
C ASN A 291 -5.93 -13.53 -7.18
N ASN A 292 -6.53 -13.26 -6.01
CA ASN A 292 -6.36 -12.00 -5.31
C ASN A 292 -5.03 -12.03 -4.53
N LYS A 293 -3.95 -11.57 -5.17
CA LYS A 293 -2.68 -11.38 -4.48
C LYS A 293 -2.81 -10.19 -3.54
N THR A 294 -2.83 -10.47 -2.25
CA THR A 294 -2.84 -9.50 -1.12
C THR A 294 -1.89 -8.30 -1.24
N THR A 295 -0.81 -8.42 -2.01
CA THR A 295 0.06 -7.28 -2.35
C THR A 295 -0.71 -6.11 -2.98
N ASN A 296 -1.77 -6.40 -3.75
CA ASN A 296 -2.61 -5.39 -4.40
C ASN A 296 -3.50 -4.62 -3.42
N HIS A 297 -3.84 -5.19 -2.26
CA HIS A 297 -4.64 -4.51 -1.24
C HIS A 297 -3.82 -3.44 -0.54
N ASN A 298 -2.58 -3.76 -0.18
CA ASN A 298 -1.68 -2.84 0.53
C ASN A 298 -1.45 -1.55 -0.26
N ILE A 299 -1.15 -1.67 -1.55
CA ILE A 299 -0.94 -0.50 -2.41
C ILE A 299 -2.24 0.28 -2.62
N ALA A 300 -3.40 -0.38 -2.64
CA ALA A 300 -4.69 0.27 -2.71
C ALA A 300 -4.98 1.09 -1.44
N PHE A 301 -4.66 0.57 -0.24
CA PHE A 301 -4.75 1.32 1.02
C PHE A 301 -3.93 2.61 0.96
N LEU A 302 -2.67 2.52 0.54
CA LEU A 302 -1.78 3.68 0.44
C LEU A 302 -2.27 4.69 -0.60
N ALA A 303 -2.70 4.22 -1.77
CA ALA A 303 -3.18 5.08 -2.85
C ALA A 303 -4.51 5.78 -2.48
N LEU A 304 -5.45 5.07 -1.85
CA LEU A 304 -6.70 5.65 -1.33
C LEU A 304 -6.45 6.66 -0.22
N ALA A 305 -5.55 6.34 0.71
CA ALA A 305 -5.17 7.27 1.78
C ALA A 305 -4.54 8.55 1.21
N ALA A 306 -3.62 8.42 0.26
CA ALA A 306 -3.03 9.58 -0.44
C ALA A 306 -4.10 10.40 -1.18
N ALA A 307 -5.02 9.75 -1.90
CA ALA A 307 -6.13 10.43 -2.58
C ALA A 307 -7.02 11.21 -1.60
N LEU A 308 -7.40 10.61 -0.46
CA LEU A 308 -8.19 11.28 0.58
C LEU A 308 -7.49 12.50 1.19
N LEU A 309 -6.20 12.39 1.47
CA LEU A 309 -5.38 13.49 2.02
C LEU A 309 -5.20 14.64 1.01
N THR A 310 -5.12 14.31 -0.28
CA THR A 310 -4.91 15.30 -1.36
C THR A 310 -6.19 15.87 -1.94
N GLU A 311 -7.35 15.25 -1.76
CA GLU A 311 -8.61 15.75 -2.31
C GLU A 311 -9.17 16.93 -1.50
N ASP A 312 -9.84 17.86 -2.18
CA ASP A 312 -10.56 18.98 -1.57
C ASP A 312 -12.09 18.83 -1.70
N SER A 313 -12.57 18.24 -2.80
CA SER A 313 -14.02 18.04 -3.05
C SER A 313 -14.61 17.02 -2.07
N PRO A 314 -15.62 17.41 -1.28
CA PRO A 314 -16.33 16.48 -0.40
C PRO A 314 -16.93 15.29 -1.15
N GLU A 315 -17.46 15.52 -2.35
CA GLU A 315 -18.10 14.51 -3.19
C GLU A 315 -17.10 13.44 -3.62
N ARG A 316 -15.90 13.85 -4.06
CA ARG A 316 -14.82 12.93 -4.45
C ARG A 316 -14.19 12.25 -3.24
N LYS A 317 -14.04 12.93 -2.10
CA LYS A 317 -13.65 12.29 -0.84
C LYS A 317 -14.60 11.16 -0.48
N ALA A 318 -15.91 11.36 -0.65
CA ALA A 318 -16.90 10.32 -0.40
C ALA A 318 -16.71 9.09 -1.31
N VAL A 319 -16.29 9.28 -2.57
CA VAL A 319 -15.94 8.17 -3.49
C VAL A 319 -14.75 7.38 -2.95
N TYR A 320 -13.64 8.04 -2.61
CA TYR A 320 -12.44 7.38 -2.09
C TYR A 320 -12.68 6.73 -0.72
N ALA A 321 -13.46 7.39 0.15
CA ALA A 321 -13.82 6.88 1.47
C ALA A 321 -14.62 5.58 1.36
N ARG A 322 -15.62 5.50 0.46
CA ARG A 322 -16.36 4.25 0.20
C ARG A 322 -15.45 3.16 -0.35
N GLY A 323 -14.52 3.51 -1.23
CA GLY A 323 -13.50 2.58 -1.73
C GLY A 323 -12.65 1.96 -0.62
N LEU A 324 -12.23 2.79 0.33
CA LEU A 324 -11.45 2.38 1.49
C LEU A 324 -12.25 1.50 2.45
N VAL A 325 -13.50 1.85 2.76
CA VAL A 325 -14.38 1.02 3.59
C VAL A 325 -14.66 -0.34 2.94
N ARG A 326 -14.87 -0.36 1.61
CA ARG A 326 -14.98 -1.63 0.88
C ARG A 326 -13.71 -2.47 1.03
N LEU A 327 -12.54 -1.86 0.84
CA LEU A 327 -11.27 -2.57 0.96
C LEU A 327 -11.05 -3.12 2.37
N GLU A 328 -11.45 -2.37 3.40
CA GLU A 328 -11.47 -2.84 4.79
C GLU A 328 -12.39 -4.05 4.95
N HIS A 329 -13.62 -4.04 4.42
CA HIS A 329 -14.50 -5.21 4.50
C HIS A 329 -13.90 -6.47 3.86
N VAL A 330 -13.14 -6.32 2.78
CA VAL A 330 -12.44 -7.44 2.10
C VAL A 330 -11.25 -7.95 2.93
N THR A 331 -10.62 -7.09 3.74
CA THR A 331 -9.34 -7.41 4.40
C THR A 331 -9.41 -7.47 5.93
N GLN A 332 -10.54 -7.11 6.55
CA GLN A 332 -10.72 -7.02 8.00
C GLN A 332 -10.36 -8.31 8.73
N ASN A 333 -10.65 -9.47 8.13
CA ASN A 333 -10.36 -10.78 8.72
C ASN A 333 -8.86 -11.13 8.71
N MET A 334 -8.01 -10.37 8.00
CA MET A 334 -6.56 -10.58 8.00
C MET A 334 -5.88 -10.07 9.28
N GLY A 335 -6.61 -9.32 10.13
CA GLY A 335 -6.11 -8.78 11.38
C GLY A 335 -4.97 -7.78 11.18
N ASN A 336 -5.00 -7.00 10.10
CA ASN A 336 -3.89 -6.14 9.73
C ASN A 336 -3.92 -4.81 10.48
N SER A 337 -3.12 -4.71 11.55
CA SER A 337 -3.13 -3.52 12.42
C SER A 337 -2.78 -2.23 11.67
N PHE A 338 -1.85 -2.29 10.72
CA PHE A 338 -1.45 -1.10 9.96
C PHE A 338 -2.64 -0.58 9.14
N TRP A 339 -3.27 -1.44 8.33
CA TRP A 339 -4.34 -1.02 7.45
C TRP A 339 -5.57 -0.54 8.21
N LEU A 340 -6.00 -1.28 9.24
CA LEU A 340 -7.14 -0.89 10.07
C LEU A 340 -6.93 0.49 10.72
N TYR A 341 -5.77 0.76 11.32
CA TYR A 341 -5.50 2.07 11.90
C TYR A 341 -5.34 3.17 10.85
N LEU A 342 -4.72 2.88 9.71
CA LEU A 342 -4.62 3.83 8.59
C LEU A 342 -6.01 4.22 8.09
N GLY A 343 -6.89 3.24 7.87
CA GLY A 343 -8.24 3.41 7.38
C GLY A 343 -9.06 4.32 8.28
N HIS A 344 -9.15 3.98 9.57
CA HIS A 344 -9.84 4.80 10.57
C HIS A 344 -9.25 6.21 10.69
N TRP A 345 -7.92 6.31 10.74
CA TRP A 345 -7.25 7.60 10.88
C TRP A 345 -7.54 8.54 9.70
N VAL A 346 -7.41 8.05 8.46
CA VAL A 346 -7.58 8.90 7.27
C VAL A 346 -9.05 9.26 7.04
N LEU A 347 -9.99 8.35 7.32
CA LEU A 347 -11.43 8.61 7.20
C LEU A 347 -11.88 9.67 8.22
N ALA A 348 -11.47 9.54 9.49
CA ALA A 348 -11.76 10.52 10.53
C ALA A 348 -11.16 11.90 10.17
N ARG A 349 -9.91 11.93 9.71
CA ARG A 349 -9.24 13.18 9.28
C ARG A 349 -9.90 13.83 8.07
N SER A 350 -10.56 13.04 7.22
CA SER A 350 -11.26 13.54 6.03
C SER A 350 -12.60 14.20 6.35
N GLY A 351 -13.05 14.17 7.61
CA GLY A 351 -14.32 14.79 8.04
C GLY A 351 -15.57 13.98 7.64
N MET A 352 -15.40 12.69 7.37
CA MET A 352 -16.44 11.77 6.88
C MET A 352 -17.22 11.12 8.04
N THR A 353 -17.69 11.92 9.00
CA THR A 353 -18.26 11.42 10.26
C THR A 353 -19.78 11.57 10.39
N ALA A 354 -20.47 12.15 9.42
CA ALA A 354 -21.89 12.50 9.53
C ALA A 354 -22.78 11.38 8.92
N PRO A 355 -23.55 10.61 9.71
CA PRO A 355 -24.31 9.47 9.19
C PRO A 355 -25.25 9.80 8.03
N ALA A 356 -25.98 10.91 8.14
CA ALA A 356 -26.94 11.34 7.11
C ALA A 356 -26.29 11.65 5.74
N ARG A 357 -25.00 12.03 5.73
CA ARG A 357 -24.27 12.40 4.51
C ARG A 357 -23.32 11.30 4.04
N ASP A 358 -22.68 10.63 5.00
CA ASP A 358 -21.52 9.77 4.76
C ASP A 358 -21.87 8.27 4.81
N GLY A 359 -23.09 7.92 5.25
CA GLY A 359 -23.68 6.57 5.15
C GLY A 359 -22.78 5.47 5.69
N VAL A 360 -22.46 4.48 4.83
CA VAL A 360 -21.59 3.33 5.16
C VAL A 360 -20.23 3.73 5.75
N VAL A 361 -19.71 4.92 5.42
CA VAL A 361 -18.44 5.41 5.99
C VAL A 361 -18.59 5.78 7.46
N ALA A 362 -19.69 6.46 7.80
CA ALA A 362 -19.99 6.81 9.19
C ALA A 362 -20.30 5.55 10.02
N GLU A 363 -21.01 4.58 9.43
CA GLU A 363 -21.27 3.27 10.07
C GLU A 363 -19.96 2.53 10.38
N PHE A 364 -19.05 2.46 9.40
CA PHE A 364 -17.72 1.86 9.61
C PHE A 364 -16.93 2.53 10.73
N LEU A 365 -16.96 3.87 10.79
CA LEU A 365 -16.31 4.64 11.86
C LEU A 365 -16.98 4.45 13.22
N ALA A 366 -18.29 4.21 13.27
CA ALA A 366 -19.01 3.93 14.51
C ALA A 366 -18.54 2.62 15.16
N ASP A 367 -18.12 1.63 14.36
CA ASP A 367 -17.60 0.35 14.87
C ASP A 367 -16.08 0.34 15.13
N ARG A 368 -15.46 1.53 15.25
CA ARG A 368 -14.00 1.66 15.51
C ARG A 368 -13.53 0.86 16.73
N THR A 369 -14.37 0.67 17.75
CA THR A 369 -13.99 -0.08 18.95
C THR A 369 -13.75 -1.57 18.64
N ALA A 370 -14.59 -2.21 17.82
CA ALA A 370 -14.37 -3.59 17.42
C ALA A 370 -13.14 -3.70 16.51
N HIS A 371 -13.02 -2.80 15.53
CA HIS A 371 -11.87 -2.74 14.63
C HIS A 371 -10.54 -2.56 15.38
N PHE A 372 -10.49 -1.67 16.37
CA PHE A 372 -9.28 -1.43 17.16
C PHE A 372 -8.92 -2.62 18.05
N ARG A 373 -9.90 -3.34 18.60
CA ARG A 373 -9.63 -4.59 19.33
C ARG A 373 -9.02 -5.65 18.41
N ALA A 374 -9.55 -5.80 17.19
CA ALA A 374 -8.99 -6.72 16.20
C ALA A 374 -7.56 -6.32 15.78
N ALA A 375 -7.31 -5.02 15.57
CA ALA A 375 -5.99 -4.49 15.24
C ALA A 375 -4.97 -4.75 16.37
N GLN A 376 -5.35 -4.61 17.64
CA GLN A 376 -4.46 -4.83 18.78
C GLN A 376 -3.99 -6.28 18.91
N VAL A 377 -4.86 -7.26 18.59
CA VAL A 377 -4.52 -8.70 18.68
C VAL A 377 -3.24 -8.99 17.93
N ALA A 378 -3.16 -8.53 16.69
CA ALA A 378 -2.03 -8.84 15.84
C ALA A 378 -0.78 -8.00 16.22
N MET A 379 -0.92 -6.77 16.74
CA MET A 379 0.22 -6.06 17.34
C MET A 379 0.86 -6.82 18.49
N LEU A 380 0.05 -7.52 19.31
CA LEU A 380 0.53 -8.29 20.46
C LEU A 380 1.20 -9.63 20.07
N GLU A 381 1.01 -10.11 18.85
CA GLU A 381 1.62 -11.34 18.33
C GLU A 381 3.05 -11.15 17.81
N TRP A 382 3.59 -9.94 17.89
CA TRP A 382 4.99 -9.68 17.57
C TRP A 382 5.93 -10.38 18.56
N ASP A 383 7.03 -10.93 18.02
CA ASP A 383 8.08 -11.63 18.76
C ASP A 383 9.44 -10.99 18.49
N TYR A 384 9.63 -9.73 18.87
CA TYR A 384 10.81 -8.96 18.45
C TYR A 384 12.00 -9.08 19.41
N PRO A 385 13.25 -9.29 18.93
CA PRO A 385 13.70 -9.24 17.53
C PRO A 385 13.70 -10.59 16.80
N ALA A 386 13.23 -11.66 17.44
CA ALA A 386 13.28 -13.01 16.90
C ALA A 386 12.37 -13.24 15.68
N CYS A 387 11.36 -12.38 15.48
CA CYS A 387 10.29 -12.42 14.48
C CYS A 387 10.54 -13.40 13.33
N LYS A 388 9.65 -14.39 13.17
CA LYS A 388 9.56 -15.30 12.01
C LYS A 388 10.65 -16.39 11.94
N VAL A 389 11.06 -16.93 13.10
CA VAL A 389 11.98 -18.10 13.17
C VAL A 389 11.31 -19.37 12.62
N LEU A 390 9.98 -19.46 12.68
CA LEU A 390 9.21 -20.64 12.27
C LEU A 390 8.65 -20.45 10.86
N ARG A 391 8.88 -21.44 10.00
CA ARG A 391 8.34 -21.51 8.64
C ARG A 391 7.13 -22.43 8.63
N GLU A 392 5.97 -21.87 8.29
CA GLU A 392 4.86 -22.71 7.83
C GLU A 392 5.03 -22.98 6.34
N THR A 393 4.88 -24.24 5.95
CA THR A 393 5.03 -24.68 4.57
C THR A 393 3.70 -25.16 4.00
N VAL A 394 3.60 -25.09 2.67
CA VAL A 394 2.50 -25.71 1.93
C VAL A 394 2.48 -27.21 2.26
N ASN A 395 1.33 -27.71 2.74
CA ASN A 395 1.12 -29.06 3.28
C ASN A 395 1.61 -29.31 4.72
N SER A 396 1.74 -28.26 5.54
CA SER A 396 1.87 -28.40 6.99
C SER A 396 0.84 -29.42 7.54
N GLN A 397 1.32 -30.49 8.18
CA GLN A 397 0.48 -31.53 8.80
C GLN A 397 0.00 -31.14 10.21
N ARG A 398 0.22 -29.87 10.60
CA ARG A 398 -0.20 -29.34 11.88
C ARG A 398 -1.73 -29.42 12.02
N SER A 399 -2.19 -30.20 12.99
CA SER A 399 -3.61 -30.37 13.29
C SER A 399 -4.26 -29.10 13.86
N ASP A 400 -3.47 -28.15 14.38
CA ASP A 400 -3.97 -26.87 14.89
C ASP A 400 -4.25 -25.84 13.79
N LEU A 401 -3.89 -26.12 12.53
CA LEU A 401 -4.18 -25.27 11.39
C LEU A 401 -5.51 -25.67 10.74
N ASN A 402 -6.55 -24.86 10.96
CA ASN A 402 -7.84 -25.07 10.34
C ASN A 402 -7.80 -24.65 8.85
N THR A 403 -7.84 -25.61 7.94
CA THR A 403 -7.86 -25.37 6.50
C THR A 403 -9.19 -25.77 5.87
N ARG A 404 -9.59 -25.03 4.83
CA ARG A 404 -10.78 -25.33 4.02
C ARG A 404 -10.39 -25.43 2.54
N PRO A 405 -11.04 -26.31 1.76
CA PRO A 405 -10.85 -26.31 0.32
C PRO A 405 -11.39 -25.01 -0.27
N TRP A 406 -10.60 -24.38 -1.13
CA TRP A 406 -11.03 -23.23 -1.91
C TRP A 406 -12.11 -23.66 -2.91
N PRO A 407 -13.18 -22.88 -3.09
CA PRO A 407 -14.22 -23.19 -4.07
C PRO A 407 -13.60 -23.42 -5.47
N PHE A 408 -14.01 -24.48 -6.15
CA PHE A 408 -13.63 -24.81 -7.54
C PHE A 408 -12.18 -25.27 -7.79
N SER A 409 -11.18 -24.87 -6.99
CA SER A 409 -9.79 -25.35 -7.17
C SER A 409 -9.44 -26.54 -6.29
N GLY A 410 -10.15 -26.72 -5.16
CA GLY A 410 -9.83 -27.74 -4.16
C GLY A 410 -8.53 -27.47 -3.38
N LEU A 411 -7.83 -26.37 -3.67
CA LEU A 411 -6.63 -25.96 -2.94
C LEU A 411 -7.00 -25.67 -1.48
N ARG A 412 -6.31 -26.31 -0.53
CA ARG A 412 -6.53 -26.04 0.89
C ARG A 412 -5.92 -24.70 1.26
N VAL A 413 -6.73 -23.80 1.80
CA VAL A 413 -6.28 -22.54 2.37
C VAL A 413 -6.60 -22.48 3.84
N LEU A 414 -5.87 -21.64 4.59
CA LEU A 414 -6.19 -21.41 5.99
C LEU A 414 -7.51 -20.65 6.13
N SER A 415 -8.39 -21.15 6.98
CA SER A 415 -9.68 -20.49 7.30
C SER A 415 -9.52 -19.28 8.22
N GLN A 416 -8.39 -19.19 8.93
CA GLN A 416 -8.01 -18.12 9.84
C GLN A 416 -6.64 -17.55 9.43
N PRO A 417 -6.34 -16.29 9.76
CA PRO A 417 -5.00 -15.76 9.57
C PRO A 417 -3.99 -16.47 10.48
N LEU A 418 -2.78 -16.70 9.98
CA LEU A 418 -1.64 -17.08 10.82
C LEU A 418 -1.27 -15.91 11.75
N PRO A 419 -0.85 -16.20 13.00
CA PRO A 419 -0.18 -15.26 13.85
C PRO A 419 1.05 -14.71 13.18
N LEU A 420 1.34 -13.46 13.46
CA LEU A 420 2.48 -12.79 12.84
C LEU A 420 3.80 -13.54 13.00
N TRP A 421 4.03 -14.14 14.17
CA TRP A 421 5.25 -14.92 14.45
C TRP A 421 5.35 -16.26 13.70
N GLN A 422 4.24 -16.78 13.15
CA GLN A 422 4.19 -17.99 12.31
C GLN A 422 4.17 -17.65 10.81
N ARG A 423 3.98 -16.38 10.45
CA ARG A 423 3.96 -15.98 9.04
C ARG A 423 5.36 -16.10 8.45
N PRO A 424 5.47 -16.48 7.16
CA PRO A 424 6.76 -16.57 6.50
C PRO A 424 7.59 -15.27 6.64
N PRO A 425 8.92 -15.41 6.86
CA PRO A 425 9.88 -14.31 6.73
C PRO A 425 9.69 -13.61 5.40
N ALA A 426 9.45 -12.30 5.45
CA ALA A 426 9.12 -11.47 4.31
C ALA A 426 9.54 -10.04 4.64
N ASP A 427 9.75 -9.28 3.57
CA ASP A 427 10.09 -7.86 3.56
C ASP A 427 9.22 -7.02 4.51
N PHE A 428 7.94 -7.38 4.67
CA PHE A 428 7.04 -6.83 5.70
C PHE A 428 6.06 -7.89 6.21
N ILE A 429 5.60 -7.79 7.45
CA ILE A 429 4.62 -8.72 8.02
C ILE A 429 3.25 -8.57 7.34
N TRP A 430 2.89 -7.32 7.04
CA TRP A 430 1.58 -6.95 6.49
C TRP A 430 1.48 -7.00 4.98
N GLN A 431 2.59 -7.23 4.27
CA GLN A 431 2.61 -7.19 2.80
C GLN A 431 2.03 -8.46 2.17
N ARG A 432 2.15 -9.59 2.87
CA ARG A 432 1.72 -10.90 2.37
C ARG A 432 0.39 -11.30 2.97
N SER A 433 -0.27 -12.25 2.32
CA SER A 433 -1.53 -12.78 2.80
C SER A 433 -1.34 -13.36 4.19
N ALA A 434 -2.19 -12.96 5.12
CA ALA A 434 -2.24 -13.53 6.45
C ALA A 434 -2.53 -15.04 6.43
N HIS A 435 -3.00 -15.57 5.30
CA HIS A 435 -3.33 -16.97 5.09
C HIS A 435 -2.28 -17.73 4.24
N SER A 436 -1.19 -17.07 3.85
CA SER A 436 -0.16 -17.71 3.03
C SER A 436 0.64 -18.72 3.86
N LEU A 437 0.66 -19.95 3.37
CA LEU A 437 1.53 -21.05 3.81
C LEU A 437 2.80 -21.15 2.96
N ASP A 438 3.02 -20.20 2.04
CA ASP A 438 3.99 -20.33 0.96
C ASP A 438 5.29 -19.58 1.29
N ASP A 439 6.40 -20.23 0.95
CA ASP A 439 7.75 -19.85 1.34
C ASP A 439 8.21 -18.61 0.56
N TRP A 440 8.73 -17.62 1.28
CA TRP A 440 9.57 -16.60 0.66
C TRP A 440 10.93 -17.21 0.30
N LEU A 441 11.16 -17.40 -0.99
CA LEU A 441 12.46 -17.79 -1.56
C LEU A 441 13.49 -16.69 -1.25
N GLY A 442 14.26 -16.85 -0.17
CA GLY A 442 15.29 -15.89 0.22
C GLY A 442 15.62 -15.81 1.70
N TYR A 443 14.79 -16.37 2.58
CA TYR A 443 15.09 -16.34 4.01
C TYR A 443 16.30 -17.21 4.37
N ARG A 444 17.24 -16.60 5.08
CA ARG A 444 18.41 -17.27 5.66
C ARG A 444 18.11 -17.63 7.11
N ARG A 445 18.26 -18.92 7.44
CA ARG A 445 18.11 -19.43 8.81
C ARG A 445 19.31 -19.04 9.67
N GLU A 446 20.51 -19.09 9.09
CA GLU A 446 21.77 -18.86 9.79
C GLU A 446 22.71 -17.96 8.95
N PRO A 447 23.07 -16.77 9.46
CA PRO A 447 22.39 -16.06 10.56
C PRO A 447 20.95 -15.70 10.15
N PRO A 448 20.01 -15.58 11.10
CA PRO A 448 18.63 -15.22 10.80
C PRO A 448 18.57 -13.84 10.17
N GLN A 449 17.93 -13.73 9.01
CA GLN A 449 17.69 -12.43 8.39
C GLN A 449 16.74 -11.60 9.25
N ARG A 450 17.20 -10.44 9.69
CA ARG A 450 16.37 -9.49 10.45
C ARG A 450 15.64 -8.55 9.50
N PHE A 451 14.34 -8.43 9.69
CA PHE A 451 13.49 -7.47 8.99
C PHE A 451 13.26 -6.23 9.84
N SER A 452 13.05 -5.12 9.16
CA SER A 452 12.72 -3.85 9.80
C SER A 452 11.41 -3.92 10.58
N PRO A 453 11.30 -3.25 11.75
CA PRO A 453 10.06 -3.16 12.52
C PRO A 453 9.15 -2.00 12.08
N LEU A 454 9.37 -1.43 10.89
CA LEU A 454 8.68 -0.23 10.43
C LEU A 454 7.16 -0.39 10.39
N ASP A 455 6.63 -1.57 10.07
CA ASP A 455 5.19 -1.89 10.09
C ASP A 455 4.60 -1.71 11.46
N PHE A 456 5.27 -2.29 12.46
CA PHE A 456 4.81 -2.17 13.84
C PHE A 456 4.82 -0.71 14.26
N LEU A 457 5.90 0.02 13.95
CA LEU A 457 6.05 1.41 14.35
C LEU A 457 5.00 2.30 13.69
N VAL A 458 4.75 2.16 12.39
CA VAL A 458 3.71 2.96 11.72
C VAL A 458 2.31 2.59 12.25
N ALA A 459 2.01 1.31 12.47
CA ALA A 459 0.74 0.87 13.05
C ALA A 459 0.55 1.40 14.47
N TYR A 460 1.60 1.36 15.30
CA TYR A 460 1.58 1.90 16.66
C TYR A 460 1.30 3.40 16.67
N ARG A 461 1.99 4.16 15.81
CA ARG A 461 1.78 5.61 15.70
C ARG A 461 0.38 5.94 15.17
N LEU A 462 -0.12 5.22 14.17
CA LEU A 462 -1.49 5.38 13.70
C LEU A 462 -2.52 5.02 14.78
N GLY A 463 -2.30 3.94 15.54
CA GLY A 463 -3.17 3.54 16.65
C GLY A 463 -3.26 4.61 17.73
N LEU A 464 -2.14 5.27 18.07
CA LEU A 464 -2.16 6.44 18.95
C LEU A 464 -2.93 7.62 18.32
N ALA A 465 -2.66 7.93 17.05
CA ALA A 465 -3.29 9.05 16.36
C ALA A 465 -4.81 8.87 16.14
N ALA A 466 -5.26 7.63 15.96
CA ALA A 466 -6.66 7.25 15.78
C ALA A 466 -7.41 7.07 17.12
N GLY A 467 -6.71 7.14 18.26
CA GLY A 467 -7.28 6.89 19.59
C GLY A 467 -7.54 5.41 19.89
N GLY A 468 -6.98 4.50 19.09
CA GLY A 468 -7.06 3.06 19.31
C GLY A 468 -6.02 2.52 20.28
N LEU A 469 -5.01 3.32 20.65
CA LEU A 469 -4.00 3.00 21.65
C LEU A 469 -3.85 4.17 22.63
N ALA A 470 -3.51 3.86 23.88
CA ALA A 470 -3.21 4.86 24.90
C ALA A 470 -1.69 5.06 25.03
N PRO A 471 -1.20 6.29 25.23
CA PRO A 471 0.20 6.53 25.56
C PRO A 471 0.60 5.72 26.79
N GLY A 472 1.62 4.85 26.66
CA GLY A 472 2.16 4.06 27.77
C GLY A 472 1.58 2.66 27.97
N ARG A 473 0.54 2.26 27.23
CA ARG A 473 0.07 0.85 27.18
C ARG A 473 0.86 -0.01 26.19
#